data_AF-A0A923TGT6-F1
#
_entry.id   AF-A0A923TGT6-F1
#
_cell.length_a   1.000
_cell.length_b   1.000
_cell.length_c   1.000
_cell.angle_alpha   90.00
_cell.angle_beta   90.00
_cell.angle_gamma   90.00
#
_symmetry.space_group_name_H-M   'P 1'
#
loop_
_entity.id
_entity.type
_entity.pdbx_description
1 polymer ?
#
loop_
_entity_poly.entity_id
_entity_poly.type
_entity_poly.pdbx_seq_one_letter_code
_entity_poly.pdbx_strand_id
1 'polypeptide(L)'
;MKPLLKWGLALASLWTSNALAENFVSPLRCKPSESYLEFSNATSELQPFWFQAIGSSPFREKYHDVAAGKSQLFALGDDYTEDTTALAIKTLVSTGIKLQTICKSTKSVSTVEALRSPWKTVKLTSTALPPSAAVTVQLSFVNLSQAKNSVEVLWNDRKIASTKLSPDFASTELTVTVPYTPGGTGHMQFRATAAFALKASDSGSKVDYPVVDEVQVLKDLPAGQVRYFEFRSANQDESFIAPVTGTPLINETLEQIANPAIARLFVARISAAADNTNRNLLSSSKSPWSWQVVEAQNYADFAHISCDGSPAVIEERITDWMKNTGGTICFWNYRAFREVLPNELKQTPLSSHLGRRTLPRIR
;
A
#
# COMPACT_ATOMS: atom_id res chain seq x y z
N MET A 1 -31.60 11.65 -55.89
CA MET A 1 -31.14 12.15 -54.58
C MET A 1 -31.00 10.97 -53.63
N LYS A 2 -29.77 10.60 -53.24
CA LYS A 2 -29.44 9.52 -52.29
C LYS A 2 -28.75 10.16 -51.08
N PRO A 3 -29.09 9.82 -49.82
CA PRO A 3 -28.38 10.37 -48.68
C PRO A 3 -27.07 9.59 -48.45
N LEU A 4 -25.96 10.33 -48.39
CA LEU A 4 -24.65 9.86 -47.99
C LEU A 4 -24.65 9.68 -46.46
N LEU A 5 -24.57 8.43 -46.02
CA LEU A 5 -24.41 8.04 -44.62
C LEU A 5 -22.97 8.35 -44.19
N LYS A 6 -22.77 9.43 -43.41
CA LYS A 6 -21.47 9.77 -42.82
C LYS A 6 -21.19 8.82 -41.65
N TRP A 7 -20.26 7.88 -41.85
CA TRP A 7 -19.64 7.11 -40.76
C TRP A 7 -18.68 8.04 -40.02
N GLY A 8 -19.12 8.56 -38.87
CA GLY A 8 -18.23 9.17 -37.89
C GLY A 8 -17.49 8.07 -37.14
N LEU A 9 -16.22 7.86 -37.46
CA LEU A 9 -15.30 7.11 -36.60
C LEU A 9 -15.12 7.91 -35.30
N ALA A 10 -15.85 7.52 -34.25
CA ALA A 10 -15.54 7.94 -32.90
C ALA A 10 -14.25 7.21 -32.48
N LEU A 11 -13.11 7.89 -32.62
CA LEU A 11 -11.88 7.54 -31.93
C LEU A 11 -12.13 7.70 -30.42
N ALA A 12 -12.56 6.61 -29.77
CA ALA A 12 -12.55 6.53 -28.33
C ALA A 12 -11.09 6.56 -27.87
N SER A 13 -10.62 7.74 -27.47
CA SER A 13 -9.37 7.86 -26.73
C SER A 13 -9.55 7.11 -25.42
N LEU A 14 -8.97 5.90 -25.33
CA LEU A 14 -8.81 5.17 -24.08
C LEU A 14 -7.81 5.96 -23.22
N TRP A 15 -8.31 6.85 -22.39
CA TRP A 15 -7.55 7.41 -21.29
C TRP A 15 -7.38 6.30 -20.26
N THR A 16 -6.28 5.53 -20.33
CA THR A 16 -5.90 4.65 -19.24
C THR A 16 -5.40 5.53 -18.11
N SER A 17 -6.26 5.81 -17.13
CA SER A 17 -5.85 6.43 -15.87
C SER A 17 -4.79 5.54 -15.22
N ASN A 18 -3.58 6.07 -15.07
CA ASN A 18 -2.42 5.39 -14.50
C ASN A 18 -2.52 5.31 -12.98
N ALA A 19 -3.58 4.70 -12.46
CA ALA A 19 -3.71 4.54 -11.03
C ALA A 19 -2.90 3.33 -10.58
N LEU A 20 -1.99 3.55 -9.64
CA LEU A 20 -1.30 2.46 -8.95
C LEU A 20 -2.26 1.89 -7.91
N ALA A 21 -2.07 0.61 -7.58
CA ALA A 21 -2.72 0.05 -6.40
C ALA A 21 -2.35 0.90 -5.18
N GLU A 22 -3.11 0.81 -4.11
CA GLU A 22 -2.78 1.48 -2.86
C GLU A 22 -3.29 0.62 -1.71
N ASN A 23 -2.42 0.43 -0.73
CA ASN A 23 -2.76 -0.19 0.54
C ASN A 23 -3.09 0.93 1.52
N PHE A 24 -4.07 0.67 2.36
CA PHE A 24 -4.62 1.57 3.36
C PHE A 24 -4.69 0.82 4.67
N VAL A 25 -4.47 1.50 5.78
CA VAL A 25 -4.64 0.90 7.10
C VAL A 25 -5.48 1.82 7.97
N SER A 26 -6.42 1.24 8.71
CA SER A 26 -7.16 1.93 9.76
C SER A 26 -7.14 1.09 11.02
N PRO A 27 -6.56 1.60 12.13
CA PRO A 27 -6.79 1.01 13.44
C PRO A 27 -8.29 0.93 13.75
N LEU A 28 -8.73 -0.13 14.41
CA LEU A 28 -10.09 -0.24 14.88
C LEU A 28 -10.27 0.59 16.16
N ARG A 29 -11.33 1.40 16.19
CA ARG A 29 -11.68 2.23 17.37
C ARG A 29 -12.75 1.61 18.26
N CYS A 30 -13.34 0.50 17.82
CA CYS A 30 -14.24 -0.31 18.62
C CYS A 30 -14.24 -1.75 18.12
N LYS A 31 -15.07 -2.60 18.74
CA LYS A 31 -15.16 -4.02 18.39
C LYS A 31 -15.52 -4.20 16.91
N PRO A 32 -15.04 -5.26 16.24
CA PRO A 32 -15.39 -5.53 14.84
C PRO A 32 -16.90 -5.59 14.58
N SER A 33 -17.68 -6.16 15.50
CA SER A 33 -19.14 -6.24 15.42
C SER A 33 -19.85 -4.87 15.43
N GLU A 34 -19.17 -3.81 15.88
CA GLU A 34 -19.67 -2.44 15.92
C GLU A 34 -19.03 -1.53 14.85
N SER A 35 -18.10 -2.07 14.08
CA SER A 35 -17.28 -1.35 13.13
C SER A 35 -17.75 -1.57 11.70
N TYR A 36 -17.74 -0.49 10.92
CA TYR A 36 -18.14 -0.49 9.51
C TYR A 36 -17.06 0.19 8.67
N LEU A 37 -16.91 -0.27 7.44
CA LEU A 37 -16.12 0.39 6.40
C LEU A 37 -17.07 1.01 5.39
N GLU A 38 -17.01 2.32 5.20
CA GLU A 38 -17.64 3.00 4.07
C GLU A 38 -16.62 3.18 2.94
N PHE A 39 -16.94 2.62 1.78
CA PHE A 39 -16.20 2.80 0.54
C PHE A 39 -17.03 3.67 -0.40
N SER A 40 -16.51 4.84 -0.77
CA SER A 40 -17.12 5.70 -1.79
C SER A 40 -16.26 5.72 -3.05
N ASN A 41 -16.85 5.29 -4.17
CA ASN A 41 -16.25 5.31 -5.50
C ASN A 41 -16.78 6.51 -6.30
N ALA A 42 -16.00 7.57 -6.40
CA ALA A 42 -16.29 8.74 -7.24
C ALA A 42 -15.65 8.64 -8.65
N THR A 43 -15.05 7.49 -8.98
CA THR A 43 -14.51 7.24 -10.34
C THR A 43 -15.63 6.89 -11.32
N SER A 44 -15.30 6.91 -12.61
CA SER A 44 -16.19 6.48 -13.69
C SER A 44 -16.22 4.96 -13.91
N GLU A 45 -15.41 4.20 -13.18
CA GLU A 45 -15.22 2.76 -13.38
C GLU A 45 -15.61 1.97 -12.12
N LEU A 46 -15.84 0.67 -12.29
CA LEU A 46 -15.98 -0.26 -11.17
C LEU A 46 -14.65 -0.29 -10.40
N GLN A 47 -14.71 -0.12 -9.08
CA GLN A 47 -13.51 -0.19 -8.24
C GLN A 47 -13.50 -1.47 -7.40
N PRO A 48 -12.54 -2.37 -7.67
CA PRO A 48 -12.29 -3.56 -6.87
C PRO A 48 -11.50 -3.16 -5.63
N PHE A 49 -11.83 -3.76 -4.50
CA PHE A 49 -11.03 -3.61 -3.30
C PHE A 49 -11.04 -4.88 -2.46
N TRP A 50 -10.01 -5.00 -1.64
CA TRP A 50 -9.85 -6.05 -0.66
C TRP A 50 -9.82 -5.40 0.71
N PHE A 51 -10.34 -6.07 1.72
CA PHE A 51 -9.98 -5.72 3.07
C PHE A 51 -9.73 -6.95 3.93
N GLN A 52 -8.86 -6.76 4.89
CA GLN A 52 -8.30 -7.77 5.75
C GLN A 52 -8.28 -7.24 7.19
N ALA A 53 -8.67 -8.09 8.13
CA ALA A 53 -8.46 -7.84 9.55
C ALA A 53 -7.01 -8.16 9.93
N ILE A 54 -6.39 -7.21 10.61
CA ILE A 54 -5.04 -7.29 11.12
C ILE A 54 -5.10 -7.74 12.60
N GLY A 55 -4.38 -8.81 12.93
CA GLY A 55 -4.33 -9.39 14.27
C GLY A 55 -5.32 -10.54 14.52
N SER A 56 -6.20 -10.85 13.57
CA SER A 56 -7.09 -12.01 13.64
C SER A 56 -6.45 -13.26 13.03
N SER A 57 -6.56 -14.41 13.69
CA SER A 57 -6.21 -15.72 13.13
C SER A 57 -7.47 -16.58 12.97
N PRO A 58 -7.69 -17.25 11.81
CA PRO A 58 -6.82 -17.29 10.63
C PRO A 58 -6.92 -16.03 9.76
N PHE A 59 -5.87 -15.80 8.94
CA PHE A 59 -5.85 -14.78 7.88
C PHE A 59 -7.10 -14.89 7.00
N ARG A 60 -7.82 -13.78 6.83
CA ARG A 60 -8.97 -13.67 5.92
C ARG A 60 -8.95 -12.33 5.20
N GLU A 61 -8.83 -12.40 3.88
CA GLU A 61 -9.01 -11.27 2.98
C GLU A 61 -10.34 -11.44 2.24
N LYS A 62 -11.13 -10.37 2.17
CA LYS A 62 -12.41 -10.35 1.46
C LYS A 62 -12.34 -9.42 0.26
N TYR A 63 -12.79 -9.92 -0.88
CA TYR A 63 -12.91 -9.17 -2.13
C TYR A 63 -14.30 -8.54 -2.26
N HIS A 64 -14.33 -7.29 -2.74
CA HIS A 64 -15.55 -6.53 -2.99
C HIS A 64 -15.38 -5.63 -4.22
N ASP A 65 -16.52 -5.26 -4.81
CA ASP A 65 -16.59 -4.34 -5.95
C ASP A 65 -17.57 -3.21 -5.64
N VAL A 66 -17.16 -1.96 -5.87
CA VAL A 66 -18.03 -0.78 -5.73
C VAL A 66 -18.23 -0.14 -7.09
N ALA A 67 -19.48 -0.07 -7.54
CA ALA A 67 -19.84 0.53 -8.81
C ALA A 67 -19.48 2.03 -8.87
N ALA A 68 -19.24 2.53 -10.09
CA ALA A 68 -18.94 3.94 -10.36
C ALA A 68 -20.01 4.88 -9.77
N GLY A 69 -19.56 5.95 -9.11
CA GLY A 69 -20.42 6.94 -8.48
C GLY A 69 -21.26 6.42 -7.30
N LYS A 70 -20.88 5.29 -6.69
CA LYS A 70 -21.61 4.70 -5.55
C LYS A 70 -20.78 4.72 -4.27
N SER A 71 -21.49 4.78 -3.15
CA SER A 71 -20.96 4.50 -1.83
C SER A 71 -21.62 3.25 -1.29
N GLN A 72 -20.82 2.40 -0.63
CA GLN A 72 -21.28 1.17 0.01
C GLN A 72 -20.72 1.07 1.42
N LEU A 73 -21.55 0.56 2.32
CA LEU A 73 -21.21 0.35 3.72
C LEU A 73 -21.06 -1.14 3.97
N PHE A 74 -19.91 -1.54 4.49
CA PHE A 74 -19.57 -2.93 4.79
C PHE A 74 -19.50 -3.10 6.30
N ALA A 75 -20.38 -3.93 6.85
CA ALA A 75 -20.24 -4.37 8.23
C ALA A 75 -19.04 -5.32 8.30
N LEU A 76 -18.15 -5.10 9.28
CA LEU A 76 -17.06 -6.05 9.52
C LEU A 76 -17.62 -7.33 10.18
N GLY A 77 -18.59 -7.17 11.08
CA GLY A 77 -19.40 -8.25 11.63
C GLY A 77 -18.61 -9.21 12.53
N ASP A 78 -19.20 -10.38 12.79
CA ASP A 78 -18.63 -11.45 13.62
C ASP A 78 -17.59 -12.31 12.87
N ASP A 79 -17.35 -12.02 11.59
CA ASP A 79 -16.35 -12.72 10.77
C ASP A 79 -14.91 -12.45 11.24
N TYR A 80 -14.74 -11.47 12.13
CA TYR A 80 -13.48 -11.08 12.73
C TYR A 80 -13.53 -11.22 14.24
N THR A 81 -12.41 -11.68 14.80
CA THR A 81 -12.24 -11.97 16.22
C THR A 81 -12.03 -10.68 17.02
N GLU A 82 -12.34 -10.70 18.32
CA GLU A 82 -12.21 -9.52 19.21
C GLU A 82 -10.77 -8.98 19.34
N ASP A 83 -9.77 -9.79 18.97
CA ASP A 83 -8.34 -9.43 18.92
C ASP A 83 -7.95 -8.64 17.66
N THR A 84 -8.88 -8.40 16.73
CA THR A 84 -8.63 -7.57 15.56
C THR A 84 -8.27 -6.15 16.00
N THR A 85 -7.09 -5.70 15.60
CA THR A 85 -6.54 -4.40 16.00
C THR A 85 -6.65 -3.33 14.92
N ALA A 86 -6.69 -3.75 13.65
CA ALA A 86 -6.76 -2.85 12.52
C ALA A 86 -7.38 -3.52 11.29
N LEU A 87 -7.66 -2.70 10.29
CA LEU A 87 -8.07 -3.09 8.94
C LEU A 87 -7.00 -2.69 7.95
N ALA A 88 -6.51 -3.64 7.16
CA ALA A 88 -5.85 -3.36 5.89
C ALA A 88 -6.90 -3.32 4.79
N ILE A 89 -6.87 -2.28 3.96
CA ILE A 89 -7.73 -2.14 2.78
C ILE A 89 -6.81 -1.97 1.58
N LYS A 90 -7.07 -2.68 0.49
CA LYS A 90 -6.27 -2.65 -0.72
C LYS A 90 -7.16 -2.33 -1.88
N THR A 91 -6.68 -1.52 -2.81
CA THR A 91 -7.44 -1.09 -3.99
C THR A 91 -6.48 -0.95 -5.15
N LEU A 92 -6.96 -1.08 -6.38
CA LEU A 92 -6.14 -0.89 -7.57
C LEU A 92 -6.08 0.58 -8.03
N VAL A 93 -6.87 1.45 -7.40
CA VAL A 93 -6.93 2.87 -7.71
C VAL A 93 -6.98 3.69 -6.41
N SER A 94 -6.09 4.67 -6.31
CA SER A 94 -6.02 5.62 -5.19
C SER A 94 -6.86 6.87 -5.39
N THR A 95 -7.00 7.33 -6.63
CA THR A 95 -7.67 8.58 -6.96
C THR A 95 -9.18 8.39 -7.11
N GLY A 96 -9.97 9.28 -6.51
CA GLY A 96 -11.43 9.25 -6.65
C GLY A 96 -12.11 8.18 -5.80
N ILE A 97 -11.40 7.59 -4.85
CA ILE A 97 -11.99 6.77 -3.79
C ILE A 97 -11.91 7.50 -2.45
N LYS A 98 -12.87 7.25 -1.57
CA LYS A 98 -12.86 7.72 -0.18
C LYS A 98 -13.20 6.55 0.73
N LEU A 99 -12.36 6.32 1.72
CA LEU A 99 -12.49 5.24 2.68
C LEU A 99 -12.69 5.84 4.07
N GLN A 100 -13.72 5.38 4.78
CA GLN A 100 -13.97 5.79 6.16
C GLN A 100 -14.30 4.58 7.04
N THR A 101 -13.72 4.52 8.23
CA THR A 101 -14.17 3.59 9.27
C THR A 101 -15.16 4.29 10.18
N ILE A 102 -16.26 3.61 10.48
CA ILE A 102 -17.35 4.12 11.31
C ILE A 102 -17.51 3.18 12.50
N CYS A 103 -17.49 3.75 13.69
CA CYS A 103 -17.80 3.02 14.90
C CYS A 103 -19.22 3.35 15.38
N LYS A 104 -20.10 2.35 15.44
CA LYS A 104 -21.51 2.54 15.77
C LYS A 104 -21.75 3.01 17.20
N SER A 105 -21.03 2.43 18.17
CA SER A 105 -21.23 2.75 19.59
C SER A 105 -20.85 4.19 19.93
N THR A 106 -19.77 4.70 19.33
CA THR A 106 -19.27 6.06 19.56
C THR A 106 -19.77 7.08 18.54
N LYS A 107 -20.40 6.62 17.45
CA LYS A 107 -20.70 7.43 16.25
C LYS A 107 -19.48 8.16 15.69
N SER A 108 -18.28 7.62 15.94
CA SER A 108 -17.04 8.20 15.41
C SER A 108 -16.83 7.77 13.97
N VAL A 109 -16.31 8.69 13.16
CA VAL A 109 -15.94 8.47 11.77
C VAL A 109 -14.48 8.83 11.62
N SER A 110 -13.70 7.94 11.04
CA SER A 110 -12.28 8.15 10.78
C SER A 110 -12.00 7.97 9.31
N THR A 111 -11.26 8.89 8.71
CA THR A 111 -10.73 8.68 7.37
C THR A 111 -9.66 7.59 7.43
N VAL A 112 -9.73 6.65 6.49
CA VAL A 112 -8.69 5.63 6.33
C VAL A 112 -7.56 6.25 5.51
N GLU A 113 -6.35 6.11 6.01
CA GLU A 113 -5.16 6.70 5.42
C GLU A 113 -4.36 5.64 4.65
N ALA A 114 -3.76 6.07 3.54
CA ALA A 114 -2.93 5.20 2.74
C ALA A 114 -1.67 4.80 3.52
N LEU A 115 -1.33 3.52 3.45
CA LEU A 115 -0.09 2.95 3.97
C LEU A 115 1.07 3.42 3.08
N ARG A 116 1.54 4.63 3.39
CA ARG A 116 2.63 5.27 2.66
C ARG A 116 3.90 5.28 3.50
N SER A 117 4.99 5.66 2.84
CA SER A 117 6.37 5.68 3.35
C SER A 117 6.47 6.06 4.83
N PRO A 118 7.41 5.47 5.60
CA PRO A 118 7.78 5.95 6.93
C PRO A 118 8.43 7.35 6.91
N TRP A 119 8.48 8.01 5.76
CA TRP A 119 9.08 9.32 5.55
C TRP A 119 8.03 10.27 5.01
N LYS A 120 7.83 11.40 5.70
CA LYS A 120 6.87 12.43 5.30
C LYS A 120 7.49 13.81 5.39
N THR A 121 7.06 14.71 4.52
CA THR A 121 7.44 16.12 4.54
C THR A 121 6.21 17.00 4.56
N VAL A 122 6.09 17.85 5.57
CA VAL A 122 5.05 18.88 5.68
C VAL A 122 5.63 20.20 5.18
N LYS A 123 4.96 20.82 4.20
CA LYS A 123 5.34 22.15 3.72
C LYS A 123 4.52 23.20 4.45
N LEU A 124 5.20 24.09 5.16
CA LEU A 124 4.58 25.21 5.85
C LEU A 124 4.67 26.44 4.95
N THR A 125 3.57 26.78 4.29
CA THR A 125 3.46 28.01 3.48
C THR A 125 2.80 29.11 4.29
N SER A 126 3.59 30.15 4.58
CA SER A 126 3.21 31.31 5.42
C SER A 126 2.19 32.26 4.81
N THR A 127 1.63 31.99 3.63
CA THR A 127 0.83 32.97 2.86
C THR A 127 -0.45 33.44 3.58
N ALA A 128 -0.89 32.74 4.63
CA ALA A 128 -2.11 33.07 5.38
C ALA A 128 -1.85 33.63 6.80
N LEU A 129 -0.61 33.74 7.26
CA LEU A 129 -0.30 34.03 8.67
C LEU A 129 0.49 35.35 8.83
N PRO A 130 0.14 36.22 9.80
CA PRO A 130 0.88 37.45 10.04
C PRO A 130 2.32 37.16 10.48
N PRO A 131 3.33 37.90 9.95
CA PRO A 131 4.76 37.64 10.14
C PRO A 131 5.29 37.75 11.58
N SER A 132 4.43 38.09 12.55
CA SER A 132 4.82 38.30 13.96
C SER A 132 4.04 37.43 14.96
N ALA A 133 3.07 36.64 14.51
CA ALA A 133 2.32 35.76 15.41
C ALA A 133 3.12 34.46 15.63
N ALA A 134 3.38 34.10 16.88
CA ALA A 134 3.78 32.72 17.18
C ALA A 134 2.61 31.82 16.81
N VAL A 135 2.80 30.97 15.81
CA VAL A 135 1.79 30.02 15.35
C VAL A 135 2.16 28.66 15.91
N THR A 136 1.16 27.89 16.26
CA THR A 136 1.37 26.58 16.83
C THR A 136 0.79 25.54 15.87
N VAL A 137 1.66 24.69 15.34
CA VAL A 137 1.26 23.61 14.45
C VAL A 137 0.89 22.40 15.29
N GLN A 138 -0.35 21.94 15.14
CA GLN A 138 -0.84 20.70 15.69
C GLN A 138 -0.54 19.57 14.69
N LEU A 139 0.20 18.58 15.13
CA LEU A 139 0.59 17.40 14.38
C LEU A 139 -0.14 16.20 14.97
N SER A 140 -1.03 15.58 14.21
CA SER A 140 -1.74 14.36 14.60
C SER A 140 -1.17 13.18 13.83
N PHE A 141 -0.56 12.25 14.56
CA PHE A 141 0.00 11.01 14.04
C PHE A 141 -0.99 9.88 14.25
N VAL A 142 -1.12 9.00 13.27
CA VAL A 142 -1.85 7.73 13.41
C VAL A 142 -0.89 6.58 13.17
N ASN A 143 -0.78 5.63 14.10
CA ASN A 143 0.12 4.49 13.92
C ASN A 143 -0.57 3.50 12.98
N LEU A 144 0.03 3.26 11.82
CA LEU A 144 -0.49 2.31 10.83
C LEU A 144 0.18 0.94 10.98
N SER A 145 1.14 0.80 11.88
CA SER A 145 1.82 -0.45 12.20
C SER A 145 1.26 -1.08 13.46
N GLN A 146 1.34 -2.42 13.56
CA GLN A 146 1.08 -3.16 14.79
C GLN A 146 2.20 -2.98 15.83
N ALA A 147 3.41 -2.60 15.42
CA ALA A 147 4.50 -2.32 16.35
C ALA A 147 4.42 -0.90 16.92
N LYS A 148 5.07 -0.74 18.08
CA LYS A 148 5.49 0.57 18.56
C LYS A 148 6.24 1.30 17.45
N ASN A 149 5.80 2.51 17.17
CA ASN A 149 6.42 3.37 16.19
C ASN A 149 7.14 4.52 16.90
N SER A 150 8.30 4.90 16.37
CA SER A 150 9.06 6.06 16.83
C SER A 150 9.24 6.99 15.65
N VAL A 151 8.77 8.22 15.77
CA VAL A 151 8.85 9.22 14.70
C VAL A 151 9.87 10.27 15.08
N GLU A 152 10.97 10.36 14.34
CA GLU A 152 11.92 11.46 14.39
C GLU A 152 11.41 12.64 13.57
N VAL A 153 11.31 13.81 14.19
CA VAL A 153 10.98 15.07 13.51
C VAL A 153 12.26 15.86 13.25
N LEU A 154 12.53 16.17 11.99
CA LEU A 154 13.64 17.00 11.54
C LEU A 154 13.08 18.32 11.00
N TRP A 155 13.51 19.41 11.63
CA TRP A 155 13.10 20.75 11.23
C TRP A 155 14.17 21.39 10.35
N ASN A 156 13.81 21.77 9.12
CA ASN A 156 14.72 22.42 8.16
C ASN A 156 14.39 23.90 8.01
N ASP A 157 14.51 24.66 9.10
CA ASP A 157 14.58 26.12 9.06
C ASP A 157 16.00 26.53 9.48
N ARG A 158 16.58 27.47 8.74
CA ARG A 158 17.94 27.97 8.99
C ARG A 158 18.10 28.64 10.36
N LYS A 159 17.00 28.90 11.08
CA LYS A 159 16.98 29.64 12.36
C LYS A 159 16.61 28.81 13.60
N ILE A 160 16.10 27.59 13.45
CA ILE A 160 15.69 26.75 14.59
C ILE A 160 16.60 25.53 14.63
N ALA A 161 17.32 25.33 15.74
CA ALA A 161 18.10 24.12 15.96
C ALA A 161 17.19 22.89 15.78
N SER A 162 17.66 21.87 15.07
CA SER A 162 16.90 20.63 14.85
C SER A 162 16.56 20.00 16.20
N THR A 163 15.32 20.16 16.65
CA THR A 163 14.83 19.47 17.85
C THR A 163 14.34 18.09 17.44
N LYS A 164 15.11 17.06 17.78
CA LYS A 164 14.67 15.68 17.65
C LYS A 164 13.55 15.43 18.67
N LEU A 165 12.32 15.38 18.18
CA LEU A 165 11.22 14.78 18.90
C LEU A 165 11.16 13.32 18.48
N SER A 166 11.26 12.39 19.44
CA SER A 166 11.06 10.95 19.25
C SER A 166 9.87 10.50 20.08
N PRO A 167 8.63 10.91 19.76
CA PRO A 167 7.48 10.28 20.36
C PRO A 167 7.45 8.79 20.02
N ASP A 168 7.50 7.97 21.06
CA ASP A 168 7.09 6.58 20.99
C ASP A 168 5.59 6.53 21.24
N PHE A 169 4.81 6.05 20.28
CA PHE A 169 3.38 5.87 20.46
C PHE A 169 2.97 4.43 20.17
N ALA A 170 2.53 3.76 21.23
CA ALA A 170 1.79 2.51 21.16
C ALA A 170 0.29 2.76 20.93
N SER A 171 -0.19 3.99 21.17
CA SER A 171 -1.56 4.40 20.89
C SER A 171 -1.78 4.52 19.39
N THR A 172 -3.04 4.40 18.98
CA THR A 172 -3.45 4.60 17.59
C THR A 172 -3.23 6.04 17.14
N GLU A 173 -3.31 7.01 18.06
CA GLU A 173 -3.15 8.43 17.76
C GLU A 173 -2.23 9.14 18.75
N LEU A 174 -1.51 10.14 18.27
CA LEU A 174 -0.72 11.08 19.08
C LEU A 174 -0.87 12.48 18.52
N THR A 175 -1.03 13.48 19.38
CA THR A 175 -1.00 14.89 18.98
C THR A 175 0.19 15.60 19.60
N VAL A 176 1.00 16.28 18.78
CA VAL A 176 2.13 17.10 19.20
C VAL A 176 1.93 18.53 18.72
N THR A 177 2.40 19.47 19.52
CA THR A 177 2.19 20.90 19.34
C THR A 177 3.55 21.56 19.18
N VAL A 178 3.84 22.15 18.02
CA VAL A 178 5.16 22.70 17.70
C VAL A 178 5.06 24.20 17.43
N PRO A 179 5.86 25.04 18.11
CA PRO A 179 5.90 26.47 17.82
C PRO A 179 6.56 26.74 16.47
N TYR A 180 5.98 27.67 15.70
CA TYR A 180 6.43 28.13 14.40
C TYR A 180 6.39 29.65 14.33
N THR A 181 7.49 30.28 13.90
CA THR A 181 7.54 31.72 13.63
C THR A 181 7.44 31.94 12.12
N PRO A 182 6.34 32.54 11.62
CA PRO A 182 6.17 32.79 10.19
C PRO A 182 7.25 33.72 9.64
N GLY A 183 7.92 33.31 8.55
CA GLY A 183 8.98 34.11 7.94
C GLY A 183 9.53 33.60 6.60
N GLY A 184 8.88 32.62 5.98
CA GLY A 184 9.32 31.99 4.74
C GLY A 184 8.59 30.66 4.45
N THR A 185 9.16 29.84 3.57
CA THR A 185 8.76 28.44 3.37
C THR A 185 9.55 27.56 4.33
N GLY A 186 8.86 26.95 5.30
CA GLY A 186 9.44 25.96 6.21
C GLY A 186 9.13 24.54 5.76
N HIS A 187 10.02 23.59 6.10
CA HIS A 187 9.78 22.17 5.91
C HIS A 187 10.01 21.41 7.21
N MET A 188 9.04 20.59 7.58
CA MET A 188 9.23 19.54 8.59
C MET A 188 9.36 18.21 7.87
N GLN A 189 10.43 17.48 8.14
CA GLN A 189 10.60 16.10 7.71
C GLN A 189 10.34 15.18 8.89
N PHE A 190 9.72 14.05 8.62
CA PHE A 190 9.34 13.06 9.61
C PHE A 190 9.90 11.72 9.15
N ARG A 191 10.58 11.01 10.04
CA ARG A 191 11.16 9.69 9.78
C ARG A 191 10.69 8.73 10.85
N ALA A 192 10.10 7.63 10.45
CA ALA A 192 9.52 6.66 11.37
C ALA A 192 10.19 5.29 11.23
N THR A 193 10.11 4.47 12.28
CA THR A 193 10.52 3.06 12.22
C THR A 193 9.51 2.20 11.46
N ALA A 194 8.25 2.64 11.38
CA ALA A 194 7.19 1.98 10.62
C ALA A 194 6.22 3.00 9.98
N ALA A 195 5.32 2.52 9.12
CA ALA A 195 4.34 3.39 8.45
C ALA A 195 3.41 4.09 9.45
N PHE A 196 3.04 5.33 9.14
CA PHE A 196 2.15 6.16 9.95
C PHE A 196 1.35 7.10 9.04
N ALA A 197 0.23 7.63 9.53
CA ALA A 197 -0.44 8.77 8.92
C ALA A 197 -0.08 10.05 9.68
N LEU A 198 -0.06 11.17 8.97
CA LEU A 198 0.24 12.47 9.55
C LEU A 198 -0.75 13.49 9.02
N LYS A 199 -1.43 14.16 9.95
CA LYS A 199 -2.16 15.39 9.70
C LYS A 199 -1.43 16.54 10.37
N ALA A 200 -1.23 17.62 9.64
CA ALA A 200 -0.68 18.86 10.19
C ALA A 200 -1.71 19.97 10.00
N SER A 201 -2.06 20.67 11.07
CA SER A 201 -2.99 21.79 11.03
C SER A 201 -2.55 22.91 11.96
N ASP A 202 -2.96 24.14 11.68
CA ASP A 202 -2.82 25.21 12.67
C ASP A 202 -3.82 25.00 13.81
N SER A 203 -3.32 25.01 15.05
CA SER A 203 -4.11 24.87 16.28
C SER A 203 -5.24 25.90 16.42
N GLY A 204 -5.09 27.09 15.83
CA GLY A 204 -6.09 28.16 15.91
C GLY A 204 -7.03 28.21 14.70
N SER A 205 -6.46 28.26 13.50
CA SER A 205 -7.24 28.45 12.26
C SER A 205 -7.77 27.16 11.64
N LYS A 206 -7.34 25.98 12.12
CA LYS A 206 -7.65 24.67 11.53
C LYS A 206 -7.32 24.56 10.04
N VAL A 207 -6.41 25.39 9.55
CA VAL A 207 -5.89 25.28 8.19
C VAL A 207 -5.02 24.03 8.13
N ASP A 208 -5.36 23.11 7.22
CA ASP A 208 -4.61 21.88 6.99
C ASP A 208 -3.38 22.18 6.11
N TYR A 209 -2.20 21.77 6.57
CA TYR A 209 -0.96 21.87 5.80
C TYR A 209 -0.79 20.65 4.90
N PRO A 210 -0.28 20.83 3.67
CA PRO A 210 -0.04 19.72 2.77
C PRO A 210 1.07 18.82 3.32
N VAL A 211 0.75 17.54 3.46
CA VAL A 211 1.69 16.47 3.79
C VAL A 211 2.05 15.73 2.52
N VAL A 212 3.34 15.61 2.24
CA VAL A 212 3.86 14.87 1.08
C VAL A 212 4.58 13.64 1.59
N ASP A 213 4.18 12.48 1.11
CA ASP A 213 4.92 11.25 1.37
C ASP A 213 6.22 11.27 0.57
N GLU A 214 7.34 11.15 1.27
CA GLU A 214 8.60 10.86 0.60
C GLU A 214 8.61 9.37 0.32
N VAL A 215 8.07 9.00 -0.83
CA VAL A 215 8.31 7.67 -1.38
C VAL A 215 9.84 7.54 -1.40
N GLN A 216 10.40 6.57 -0.67
CA GLN A 216 11.70 6.02 -1.05
C GLN A 216 11.48 5.35 -2.40
N VAL A 217 11.29 6.19 -3.42
CA VAL A 217 11.49 5.82 -4.80
C VAL A 217 12.88 5.21 -4.76
N LEU A 218 12.99 3.92 -5.10
CA LEU A 218 13.83 3.30 -6.13
C LEU A 218 14.98 4.13 -6.78
N LYS A 219 15.32 5.31 -6.26
CA LYS A 219 16.43 6.20 -6.62
C LYS A 219 17.77 5.54 -6.37
N ASP A 220 17.77 4.46 -5.59
CA ASP A 220 18.95 3.67 -5.29
C ASP A 220 19.00 2.35 -6.08
N LEU A 221 18.01 2.04 -6.94
CA LEU A 221 18.22 0.98 -7.92
C LEU A 221 19.22 1.53 -8.95
N PRO A 222 20.42 0.95 -9.07
CA PRO A 222 21.41 1.43 -10.01
C PRO A 222 20.79 1.45 -11.42
N ALA A 223 21.09 2.49 -12.20
CA ALA A 223 20.68 2.59 -13.59
C ALA A 223 21.20 1.36 -14.36
N GLY A 224 20.36 0.35 -14.43
CA GLY A 224 20.62 -0.98 -14.95
C GLY A 224 19.29 -1.61 -15.34
N GLN A 225 19.34 -2.67 -16.14
CA GLN A 225 18.16 -3.32 -16.70
C GLN A 225 17.40 -4.09 -15.60
N VAL A 226 16.63 -3.39 -14.77
CA VAL A 226 15.69 -4.00 -13.83
C VAL A 226 14.67 -4.81 -14.62
N ARG A 227 14.50 -6.09 -14.28
CA ARG A 227 13.47 -6.96 -14.84
C ARG A 227 12.60 -7.48 -13.71
N TYR A 228 11.31 -7.64 -13.99
CA TYR A 228 10.36 -8.12 -13.00
C TYR A 228 10.01 -9.56 -13.30
N PHE A 229 10.01 -10.40 -12.27
CA PHE A 229 9.70 -11.81 -12.42
C PHE A 229 8.61 -12.21 -11.44
N GLU A 230 7.72 -13.08 -11.92
CA GLU A 230 6.72 -13.73 -11.10
C GLU A 230 7.33 -14.99 -10.48
N PHE A 231 7.22 -15.12 -9.17
CA PHE A 231 7.61 -16.29 -8.41
C PHE A 231 6.36 -16.99 -7.90
N ARG A 232 6.26 -18.30 -8.11
CA ARG A 232 5.08 -19.11 -7.73
C ARG A 232 5.44 -20.20 -6.75
N SER A 233 4.55 -20.43 -5.80
CA SER A 233 4.61 -21.62 -4.96
C SER A 233 4.24 -22.85 -5.79
N ALA A 234 4.94 -23.96 -5.57
CA ALA A 234 4.55 -25.24 -6.15
C ALA A 234 3.31 -25.86 -5.47
N ASN A 235 3.04 -25.47 -4.22
CA ASN A 235 2.10 -26.17 -3.34
C ASN A 235 0.96 -25.27 -2.82
N GLN A 236 0.95 -24.00 -3.20
CA GLN A 236 0.00 -23.01 -2.71
C GLN A 236 -0.48 -22.12 -3.88
N ASP A 237 -1.68 -21.57 -3.76
CA ASP A 237 -2.24 -20.59 -4.71
C ASP A 237 -1.66 -19.18 -4.44
N GLU A 238 -0.34 -19.12 -4.33
CA GLU A 238 0.41 -17.94 -3.92
C GLU A 238 1.55 -17.62 -4.89
N SER A 239 1.67 -16.35 -5.20
CA SER A 239 2.75 -15.80 -6.01
C SER A 239 3.13 -14.41 -5.53
N PHE A 240 4.32 -13.98 -5.92
CA PHE A 240 4.79 -12.61 -5.71
C PHE A 240 5.58 -12.15 -6.93
N ILE A 241 5.78 -10.83 -7.03
CA ILE A 241 6.58 -10.22 -8.08
C ILE A 241 7.81 -9.60 -7.41
N ALA A 242 8.99 -9.86 -7.98
CA ALA A 242 10.23 -9.27 -7.51
C ALA A 242 11.00 -8.58 -8.64
N PRO A 243 11.58 -7.39 -8.39
CA PRO A 243 12.59 -6.82 -9.26
C PRO A 243 13.91 -7.59 -9.09
N VAL A 244 14.51 -7.96 -10.22
CA VAL A 244 15.86 -8.56 -10.27
C VAL A 244 16.75 -7.63 -11.09
N THR A 245 17.93 -7.36 -10.56
CA THR A 245 18.91 -6.46 -11.18
C THR A 245 20.26 -7.17 -11.31
N GLY A 246 21.06 -6.74 -12.28
CA GLY A 246 22.35 -7.35 -12.58
C GLY A 246 22.23 -8.57 -13.50
N THR A 247 23.10 -8.61 -14.51
CA THR A 247 23.12 -9.68 -15.51
C THR A 247 23.23 -11.09 -14.92
N PRO A 248 24.07 -11.37 -13.89
CA PRO A 248 24.17 -12.72 -13.33
C PRO A 248 22.85 -13.24 -12.75
N LEU A 249 22.19 -12.45 -11.87
CA LEU A 249 20.93 -12.86 -11.25
C LEU A 249 19.81 -12.97 -12.27
N ILE A 250 19.75 -12.05 -13.24
CA ILE A 250 18.76 -12.12 -14.33
C ILE A 250 18.92 -13.41 -15.14
N ASN A 251 20.16 -13.78 -15.48
CA ASN A 251 20.41 -15.01 -16.24
C ASN A 251 20.04 -16.25 -15.43
N GLU A 252 20.33 -16.25 -14.14
CA GLU A 252 19.97 -17.35 -13.26
C GLU A 252 18.45 -17.48 -13.06
N THR A 253 17.74 -16.35 -12.92
CA THR A 253 16.27 -16.34 -12.89
C THR A 253 15.69 -16.89 -14.20
N LEU A 254 16.24 -16.49 -15.34
CA LEU A 254 15.83 -17.04 -16.64
C LEU A 254 16.16 -18.53 -16.79
N GLU A 255 17.29 -18.98 -16.25
CA GLU A 255 17.66 -20.39 -16.24
C GLU A 255 16.67 -21.21 -15.40
N GLN A 256 16.27 -20.72 -14.23
CA GLN A 256 15.25 -21.38 -13.41
C GLN A 256 13.88 -21.45 -14.12
N ILE A 257 13.52 -20.43 -14.90
CA ILE A 257 12.31 -20.45 -15.74
C ILE A 257 12.42 -21.52 -16.83
N ALA A 258 13.56 -21.59 -17.52
CA ALA A 258 13.81 -22.59 -18.56
C ALA A 258 13.90 -24.02 -18.00
N ASN A 259 14.42 -24.16 -16.77
CA ASN A 259 14.66 -25.43 -16.09
C ASN A 259 14.02 -25.45 -14.67
N PRO A 260 12.69 -25.61 -14.56
CA PRO A 260 12.00 -25.53 -13.26
C PRO A 260 12.43 -26.57 -12.22
N ALA A 261 13.10 -27.65 -12.64
CA ALA A 261 13.67 -28.66 -11.76
C ALA A 261 14.85 -28.15 -10.92
N ILE A 262 15.43 -26.99 -11.26
CA ILE A 262 16.50 -26.35 -10.49
C ILE A 262 15.94 -25.88 -9.14
N ALA A 263 16.29 -26.62 -8.09
CA ALA A 263 15.83 -26.39 -6.74
C ALA A 263 16.66 -25.33 -5.99
N ARG A 264 16.87 -24.16 -6.60
CA ARG A 264 17.54 -23.04 -5.95
C ARG A 264 16.54 -22.09 -5.30
N LEU A 265 16.83 -21.71 -4.07
CA LEU A 265 16.05 -20.80 -3.25
C LEU A 265 16.33 -19.37 -3.70
N PHE A 266 15.28 -18.60 -3.96
CA PHE A 266 15.41 -17.17 -4.20
C PHE A 266 15.54 -16.46 -2.85
N VAL A 267 16.69 -15.79 -2.63
CA VAL A 267 16.98 -15.03 -1.42
C VAL A 267 16.87 -13.55 -1.73
N ALA A 268 16.11 -12.83 -0.91
CA ALA A 268 15.78 -11.45 -1.16
C ALA A 268 15.67 -10.64 0.13
N ARG A 269 15.72 -9.33 -0.02
CA ARG A 269 15.35 -8.37 1.01
C ARG A 269 14.00 -7.76 0.68
N ILE A 270 13.14 -7.65 1.68
CA ILE A 270 11.81 -7.05 1.59
C ILE A 270 11.71 -5.74 2.35
N SER A 271 10.69 -4.97 2.03
CA SER A 271 10.26 -3.80 2.78
C SER A 271 8.79 -3.93 3.13
N ALA A 272 8.42 -3.41 4.31
CA ALA A 272 7.04 -3.29 4.76
C ALA A 272 6.25 -2.21 4.01
N ALA A 273 6.90 -1.47 3.10
CA ALA A 273 6.23 -0.57 2.17
C ALA A 273 6.01 -1.28 0.84
N ALA A 274 4.80 -1.18 0.29
CA ALA A 274 4.50 -1.63 -1.07
C ALA A 274 4.67 -0.49 -2.09
N ASP A 275 5.26 -0.79 -3.25
CA ASP A 275 5.24 0.05 -4.45
C ASP A 275 4.06 -0.30 -5.39
N ASN A 276 3.20 -1.23 -4.95
CA ASN A 276 2.03 -1.70 -5.67
C ASN A 276 2.32 -2.53 -6.92
N THR A 277 3.57 -2.94 -7.13
CA THR A 277 3.94 -3.92 -8.16
C THR A 277 3.72 -5.34 -7.66
N ASN A 278 4.11 -5.62 -6.41
CA ASN A 278 4.03 -6.94 -5.80
C ASN A 278 2.58 -7.37 -5.53
N ARG A 279 2.17 -8.52 -6.07
CA ARG A 279 0.80 -9.05 -5.94
C ARG A 279 0.73 -10.55 -6.18
N ASN A 280 -0.36 -11.16 -5.73
CA ASN A 280 -0.63 -12.57 -5.99
C ASN A 280 -1.34 -12.77 -7.33
N LEU A 281 -0.58 -12.98 -8.41
CA LEU A 281 -1.12 -13.20 -9.76
C LEU A 281 -1.87 -14.53 -9.95
N LEU A 282 -1.68 -15.49 -9.05
CA LEU A 282 -2.40 -16.77 -9.08
C LEU A 282 -3.82 -16.67 -8.52
N SER A 283 -4.01 -15.84 -7.49
CA SER A 283 -5.34 -15.57 -6.94
C SER A 283 -6.26 -14.97 -8.00
N SER A 284 -7.49 -15.47 -8.07
CA SER A 284 -8.55 -14.92 -8.94
C SER A 284 -8.75 -13.42 -8.76
N SER A 285 -8.51 -12.91 -7.54
CA SER A 285 -8.68 -11.50 -7.21
C SER A 285 -7.41 -10.68 -7.50
N LYS A 286 -6.25 -11.31 -7.66
CA LYS A 286 -4.98 -10.62 -7.92
C LYS A 286 -4.61 -9.54 -6.90
N SER A 287 -4.97 -9.77 -5.63
CA SER A 287 -4.72 -8.83 -4.53
C SER A 287 -3.25 -8.42 -4.44
N PRO A 288 -2.94 -7.12 -4.29
CA PRO A 288 -1.59 -6.68 -4.01
C PRO A 288 -1.11 -7.11 -2.63
N TRP A 289 0.19 -7.28 -2.48
CA TRP A 289 0.81 -7.49 -1.18
C TRP A 289 1.06 -6.13 -0.50
N SER A 290 1.00 -6.10 0.83
CA SER A 290 1.32 -4.90 1.64
C SER A 290 2.82 -4.62 1.74
N TRP A 291 3.64 -5.53 1.25
CA TRP A 291 5.10 -5.50 1.26
C TRP A 291 5.65 -5.73 -0.16
N GLN A 292 6.94 -5.46 -0.35
CA GLN A 292 7.62 -5.67 -1.63
C GLN A 292 9.01 -6.26 -1.46
N VAL A 293 9.52 -6.89 -2.52
CA VAL A 293 10.95 -7.19 -2.65
C VAL A 293 11.68 -5.93 -3.08
N VAL A 294 12.64 -5.47 -2.28
CA VAL A 294 13.49 -4.30 -2.60
C VAL A 294 14.81 -4.70 -3.24
N GLU A 295 15.24 -5.95 -3.06
CA GLU A 295 16.52 -6.43 -3.56
C GLU A 295 16.51 -7.95 -3.72
N ALA A 296 16.80 -8.44 -4.92
CA ALA A 296 17.19 -9.82 -5.15
C ALA A 296 18.67 -9.96 -4.75
N GLN A 297 18.97 -10.76 -3.73
CA GLN A 297 20.34 -10.89 -3.22
C GLN A 297 21.10 -11.98 -3.98
N ASN A 298 20.54 -13.19 -4.00
CA ASN A 298 21.13 -14.33 -4.69
C ASN A 298 20.14 -15.50 -4.83
N TYR A 299 20.56 -16.51 -5.59
CA TYR A 299 20.03 -17.85 -5.46
C TYR A 299 20.96 -18.68 -4.56
N ALA A 300 20.36 -19.53 -3.72
CA ALA A 300 21.08 -20.38 -2.79
C ALA A 300 20.60 -21.83 -2.87
N ASP A 301 21.50 -22.78 -2.66
CA ASP A 301 21.15 -24.19 -2.58
C ASP A 301 20.63 -24.58 -1.18
N PHE A 302 21.01 -23.80 -0.17
CA PHE A 302 20.55 -23.95 1.20
C PHE A 302 20.44 -22.58 1.88
N ALA A 303 19.50 -22.44 2.80
CA ALA A 303 19.36 -21.28 3.66
C ALA A 303 18.98 -21.72 5.07
N HIS A 304 19.13 -20.84 6.05
CA HIS A 304 18.69 -21.14 7.41
C HIS A 304 17.16 -21.06 7.51
N ILE A 305 16.53 -21.93 8.31
CA ILE A 305 15.05 -21.95 8.46
C ILE A 305 14.48 -20.63 9.00
N SER A 306 15.29 -19.81 9.67
CA SER A 306 14.86 -18.50 10.20
C SER A 306 14.46 -17.49 9.12
N CYS A 307 14.83 -17.70 7.86
CA CYS A 307 14.38 -16.87 6.74
C CYS A 307 13.37 -17.59 5.83
N ASP A 308 12.94 -18.82 6.14
CA ASP A 308 11.94 -19.54 5.35
C ASP A 308 10.56 -18.88 5.51
N GLY A 309 10.09 -18.22 4.45
CA GLY A 309 8.85 -17.45 4.47
C GLY A 309 8.00 -17.65 3.22
N SER A 310 6.71 -17.33 3.36
CA SER A 310 5.75 -17.22 2.26
C SER A 310 5.15 -15.81 2.21
N PRO A 311 4.64 -15.36 1.06
CA PRO A 311 3.90 -14.11 0.96
C PRO A 311 2.80 -13.94 2.00
N ALA A 312 2.00 -14.97 2.28
CA ALA A 312 0.96 -14.88 3.31
C ALA A 312 1.53 -14.71 4.73
N VAL A 313 2.59 -15.43 5.09
CA VAL A 313 3.25 -15.28 6.40
C VAL A 313 3.82 -13.87 6.55
N ILE A 314 4.41 -13.33 5.48
CA ILE A 314 4.90 -11.95 5.48
C ILE A 314 3.73 -10.97 5.62
N GLU A 315 2.65 -11.15 4.87
CA GLU A 315 1.47 -10.27 4.95
C GLU A 315 0.87 -10.24 6.36
N GLU A 316 0.81 -11.38 7.04
CA GLU A 316 0.31 -11.48 8.40
C GLU A 316 1.27 -10.88 9.44
N ARG A 317 2.59 -11.04 9.25
CA ARG A 317 3.60 -10.82 10.29
C ARG A 317 4.75 -9.92 9.86
N ILE A 318 4.53 -9.02 8.91
CA ILE A 318 5.58 -8.17 8.31
C ILE A 318 6.41 -7.45 9.38
N THR A 319 5.76 -6.95 10.43
CA THR A 319 6.40 -6.24 11.53
C THR A 319 7.37 -7.13 12.32
N ASP A 320 6.92 -8.31 12.74
CA ASP A 320 7.76 -9.30 13.42
C ASP A 320 8.89 -9.76 12.50
N TRP A 321 8.59 -9.94 11.22
CA TRP A 321 9.56 -10.38 10.23
C TRP A 321 10.70 -9.37 10.09
N MET A 322 10.39 -8.10 9.88
CA MET A 322 11.38 -7.03 9.77
C MET A 322 12.24 -6.94 11.03
N LYS A 323 11.64 -7.09 12.22
CA LYS A 323 12.36 -7.08 13.50
C LYS A 323 13.34 -8.25 13.65
N ASN A 324 12.92 -9.45 13.25
CA ASN A 324 13.69 -10.68 13.52
C ASN A 324 14.72 -11.01 12.42
N THR A 325 14.47 -10.60 11.18
CA THR A 325 15.30 -10.97 10.02
C THR A 325 15.99 -9.79 9.34
N GLY A 326 15.69 -8.56 9.77
CA GLY A 326 16.10 -7.34 9.06
C GLY A 326 15.46 -7.21 7.67
N GLY A 327 14.35 -7.94 7.42
CA GLY A 327 13.70 -8.01 6.12
C GLY A 327 14.33 -9.02 5.15
N THR A 328 15.24 -9.89 5.60
CA THR A 328 15.75 -10.98 4.76
C THR A 328 14.70 -12.09 4.68
N ILE A 329 14.45 -12.61 3.48
CA ILE A 329 13.57 -13.75 3.23
C ILE A 329 14.22 -14.72 2.25
N CYS A 330 13.98 -15.99 2.50
CA CYS A 330 14.37 -17.11 1.67
C CYS A 330 13.08 -17.80 1.24
N PHE A 331 12.78 -17.78 -0.06
CA PHE A 331 11.55 -18.36 -0.57
C PHE A 331 11.76 -19.83 -0.94
N TRP A 332 11.64 -20.73 0.03
CA TRP A 332 12.04 -22.13 -0.16
C TRP A 332 11.18 -22.85 -1.20
N ASN A 333 9.88 -22.57 -1.18
CA ASN A 333 8.89 -23.25 -2.01
C ASN A 333 8.52 -22.48 -3.28
N TYR A 334 9.23 -21.38 -3.60
CA TYR A 334 8.89 -20.54 -4.74
C TYR A 334 9.96 -20.64 -5.83
N ARG A 335 9.51 -20.66 -7.08
CA ARG A 335 10.37 -20.66 -8.27
C ARG A 335 9.95 -19.55 -9.21
N ALA A 336 10.93 -18.96 -9.89
CA ALA A 336 10.68 -18.06 -10.99
C ALA A 336 9.87 -18.79 -12.06
N PHE A 337 8.72 -18.23 -12.40
CA PHE A 337 7.78 -18.83 -13.35
C PHE A 337 7.86 -18.16 -14.71
N ARG A 338 7.92 -16.83 -14.73
CA ARG A 338 8.05 -16.04 -15.96
C ARG A 338 8.54 -14.64 -15.67
N GLU A 339 8.99 -13.97 -16.72
CA GLU A 339 9.11 -12.51 -16.70
C GLU A 339 7.73 -11.85 -16.77
N VAL A 340 7.58 -10.75 -16.02
CA VAL A 340 6.39 -9.91 -16.00
C VAL A 340 6.71 -8.61 -16.74
N LEU A 341 5.91 -8.30 -17.75
CA LEU A 341 6.11 -7.09 -18.53
C LEU A 341 5.64 -5.85 -17.74
N PRO A 342 6.27 -4.67 -17.94
CA PRO A 342 5.89 -3.45 -17.21
C PRO A 342 4.42 -3.04 -17.34
N ASN A 343 3.73 -3.41 -18.42
CA ASN A 343 2.30 -3.17 -18.61
C ASN A 343 1.42 -4.11 -17.76
N GLU A 344 1.90 -5.30 -17.41
CA GLU A 344 1.20 -6.25 -16.53
C GLU A 344 1.24 -5.82 -15.07
N LEU A 345 2.33 -5.15 -14.65
CA LEU A 345 2.45 -4.56 -13.31
C LEU A 345 1.41 -3.45 -13.06
N LYS A 346 0.88 -2.88 -14.14
CA LYS A 346 -0.07 -1.76 -14.12
C LYS A 346 -1.53 -2.20 -14.28
N GLN A 347 -1.81 -3.50 -14.39
CA GLN A 347 -3.17 -3.95 -14.72
C GLN A 347 -4.15 -3.75 -13.55
N THR A 348 -5.23 -3.02 -13.86
CA THR A 348 -6.59 -3.13 -13.31
C THR A 348 -7.04 -4.60 -13.38
N PRO A 349 -7.87 -5.14 -12.48
CA PRO A 349 -8.30 -6.52 -12.63
C PRO A 349 -9.07 -6.58 -13.94
N LEU A 350 -8.86 -7.67 -14.66
CA LEU A 350 -9.72 -7.99 -15.80
C LEU A 350 -11.13 -7.92 -15.27
N SER A 351 -11.90 -6.90 -15.69
CA SER A 351 -13.34 -6.90 -15.54
C SER A 351 -13.76 -8.28 -15.99
N SER A 352 -14.31 -9.06 -15.06
CA SER A 352 -14.92 -10.32 -15.38
C SER A 352 -16.10 -9.97 -16.28
N HIS A 353 -15.81 -9.82 -17.58
CA HIS A 353 -16.75 -10.09 -18.62
C HIS A 353 -17.10 -11.57 -18.47
N LEU A 354 -17.97 -11.84 -17.50
CA LEU A 354 -19.08 -12.76 -17.60
C LEU A 354 -19.86 -12.38 -18.86
N GLY A 355 -19.24 -12.60 -20.01
CA GLY A 355 -19.96 -13.04 -21.18
C GLY A 355 -20.56 -14.38 -20.80
N ARG A 356 -21.79 -14.34 -20.26
CA ARG A 356 -22.76 -15.40 -20.54
C ARG A 356 -22.77 -15.56 -22.06
N ARG A 357 -21.97 -16.48 -22.58
CA ARG A 357 -22.27 -17.13 -23.85
C ARG A 357 -23.56 -17.87 -23.60
N THR A 358 -24.67 -17.22 -23.89
CA THR A 358 -25.91 -17.91 -24.22
C THR A 358 -25.57 -18.86 -25.37
N LEU A 359 -25.54 -20.16 -25.08
CA LEU A 359 -25.51 -21.18 -26.12
C LEU A 359 -26.71 -20.92 -27.05
N PRO A 360 -26.53 -20.93 -28.37
CA PRO A 360 -27.65 -20.80 -29.29
C PRO A 360 -28.62 -21.96 -29.03
N ARG A 361 -29.88 -21.63 -28.74
CA ARG A 361 -30.98 -22.60 -28.81
C ARG A 361 -31.06 -23.07 -30.25
N ILE A 362 -30.63 -24.31 -30.48
CA ILE A 362 -31.01 -25.07 -31.66
C ILE A 362 -32.54 -25.25 -31.56
N ARG A 363 -33.27 -24.74 -32.55
CA ARG A 363 -34.68 -25.06 -32.76
C ARG A 363 -34.80 -26.31 -33.62
#